data_AF-A0A7W1RCF3-F1
#
_entry.id   AF-A0A7W1RCF3-F1
#
_cell.length_a   1.000
_cell.length_b   1.000
_cell.length_c   1.000
_cell.angle_alpha   90.00
_cell.angle_beta   90.00
_cell.angle_gamma   90.00
#
_symmetry.space_group_name_H-M   'P 1'
#
loop_
_entity.id
_entity.type
_entity.pdbx_description
1 polymer ?
#
loop_
_entity_poly.entity_id
_entity_poly.type
_entity_poly.pdbx_seq_one_letter_code
_entity_poly.pdbx_strand_id
1 'polypeptide(L)'
;MTSLKRLPITTRRASGRVPFGSSSLTFLVTPVNVPIGVERDSPYEEVTVAIPANATLVAFTDGLVERRGETIDVGLERLRRTAAAQRLPLEDLVAKLPAELAPDDHSDDTAIVGVQWQN
;
A
#
# COMPACT_ATOMS: atom_id res chain seq x y z
N MET A 1 24.74 -29.12 6.74
CA MET A 1 24.62 -28.99 5.27
C MET A 1 23.12 -29.11 4.98
N THR A 2 22.36 -28.06 4.66
CA THR A 2 22.62 -26.98 3.69
C THR A 2 22.07 -25.64 4.22
N SER A 3 22.88 -24.60 4.05
CA SER A 3 22.67 -23.23 4.54
C SER A 3 21.62 -22.49 3.70
N LEU A 4 20.73 -21.71 4.35
CA LEU A 4 19.88 -20.67 3.74
C LEU A 4 20.72 -19.51 3.17
N LYS A 5 21.65 -19.81 2.25
CA LYS A 5 22.42 -18.79 1.54
C LYS A 5 21.54 -18.15 0.48
N ARG A 6 21.08 -16.93 0.81
CA ARG A 6 20.86 -15.78 -0.08
C ARG A 6 20.24 -16.13 -1.44
N LEU A 7 18.92 -15.99 -1.53
CA LEU A 7 18.29 -15.71 -2.81
C LEU A 7 18.86 -14.37 -3.31
N PRO A 8 19.42 -14.30 -4.54
CA PRO A 8 19.76 -13.03 -5.13
C PRO A 8 18.45 -12.32 -5.47
N ILE A 9 17.99 -11.43 -4.59
CA ILE A 9 17.08 -10.37 -5.01
C ILE A 9 17.96 -9.44 -5.86
N THR A 10 18.14 -9.79 -7.13
CA THR A 10 18.70 -8.86 -8.11
C THR A 10 17.69 -7.74 -8.24
N THR A 11 17.96 -6.61 -7.58
CA THR A 11 17.20 -5.38 -7.76
C THR A 11 17.26 -5.05 -9.25
N ARG A 12 16.13 -5.19 -9.97
CA ARG A 12 16.04 -4.62 -11.32
C ARG A 12 16.10 -3.10 -11.12
N ARG A 13 16.64 -2.35 -12.07
CA ARG A 13 16.48 -0.90 -12.00
C ARG A 13 14.99 -0.59 -12.19
N ALA A 14 14.44 0.25 -11.31
CA ALA A 14 13.12 0.81 -11.51
C ALA A 14 12.97 1.38 -12.93
N SER A 15 11.90 1.00 -13.63
CA SER A 15 11.56 1.46 -14.97
C SER A 15 10.95 2.86 -14.99
N GLY A 16 10.47 3.36 -13.84
CA GLY A 16 9.85 4.67 -13.73
C GLY A 16 9.97 5.35 -12.36
N ARG A 17 9.79 6.67 -12.34
CA ARG A 17 9.65 7.47 -11.10
C ARG A 17 8.19 7.88 -10.90
N VAL A 18 7.66 7.63 -9.71
CA VAL A 18 6.33 8.14 -9.32
C VAL A 18 6.53 9.37 -8.43
N PRO A 19 5.92 10.52 -8.75
CA PRO A 19 5.98 11.70 -7.89
C PRO A 19 5.13 11.50 -6.64
N PHE A 20 5.64 11.94 -5.49
CA PHE A 20 4.80 12.18 -4.31
C PHE A 20 4.02 13.48 -4.57
N GLY A 21 2.70 13.43 -4.49
CA GLY A 21 1.83 14.57 -4.80
C GLY A 21 2.01 15.73 -3.83
N SER A 22 1.44 16.89 -4.17
CA SER A 22 1.49 18.12 -3.35
C SER A 22 0.46 18.14 -2.21
N SER A 23 -0.38 17.12 -2.09
CA SER A 23 -1.37 16.97 -1.02
C SER A 23 -0.76 16.28 0.20
N SER A 24 -1.39 16.48 1.37
CA SER A 24 -1.01 15.79 2.61
C SER A 24 -1.12 14.26 2.53
N LEU A 25 -1.86 13.75 1.55
CA LEU A 25 -2.02 12.34 1.23
C LEU A 25 -2.11 12.16 -0.29
N THR A 26 -1.34 11.23 -0.83
CA THR A 26 -1.35 10.89 -2.26
C THR A 26 -1.45 9.37 -2.43
N PHE A 27 -2.35 8.90 -3.30
CA PHE A 27 -2.31 7.51 -3.76
C PHE A 27 -1.19 7.34 -4.77
N LEU A 28 -0.29 6.39 -4.51
CA LEU A 28 0.77 6.04 -5.45
C LEU A 28 0.19 5.13 -6.53
N VAL A 29 0.11 5.63 -7.76
CA VAL A 29 -0.31 4.84 -8.92
C VAL A 29 0.92 4.18 -9.53
N THR A 30 0.92 2.87 -9.60
CA THR A 30 2.00 2.05 -10.16
C THR A 30 1.46 1.21 -11.33
N PRO A 31 2.33 0.69 -12.21
CA PRO A 31 1.92 -0.29 -13.20
C PRO A 31 1.23 -1.48 -12.52
N VAL A 32 0.08 -1.89 -13.07
CA VAL A 32 -0.63 -3.09 -12.62
C VAL A 32 -0.02 -4.29 -13.36
N ASN A 33 0.44 -5.27 -12.60
CA ASN A 33 1.00 -6.52 -13.13
C ASN A 33 0.06 -7.68 -12.82
N VAL A 34 0.19 -8.79 -13.55
CA VAL A 34 -0.59 -10.00 -13.28
C VAL A 34 -0.25 -10.57 -11.89
N PRO A 35 -1.21 -11.20 -11.19
CA PRO A 35 -0.95 -11.87 -9.92
C PRO A 35 0.14 -12.93 -10.05
N ILE A 36 0.88 -13.13 -8.95
CA ILE A 36 1.97 -14.11 -8.90
C ILE A 36 1.41 -15.51 -9.20
N GLY A 37 2.07 -16.22 -10.12
CA GLY A 37 1.71 -17.59 -10.50
C GLY A 37 0.73 -17.70 -11.67
N VAL A 38 0.19 -16.59 -12.19
CA VAL A 38 -0.67 -16.59 -13.38
C VAL A 38 0.15 -16.75 -14.67
N GLU A 39 1.22 -15.97 -14.82
CA GLU A 39 2.13 -16.05 -15.97
C GLU A 39 3.58 -16.25 -15.50
N ARG A 40 4.28 -17.24 -16.07
CA ARG A 40 5.66 -17.59 -15.66
C ARG A 40 6.68 -16.50 -15.95
N ASP A 41 6.52 -15.80 -17.07
CA ASP A 41 7.51 -14.85 -17.59
C ASP A 41 6.97 -13.42 -17.67
N SER A 42 5.90 -13.09 -16.93
CA SER A 42 5.38 -11.72 -16.90
C SER A 42 6.44 -10.79 -16.31
N PRO A 43 6.82 -9.69 -17.00
CA PRO A 43 7.73 -8.72 -16.45
C PRO A 43 7.03 -7.96 -15.31
N TYR A 44 7.55 -8.08 -14.09
CA TYR A 44 7.15 -7.18 -13.00
C TYR A 44 7.96 -5.89 -13.10
N GLU A 45 7.25 -4.78 -13.26
CA GLU A 45 7.87 -3.46 -13.26
C GLU A 45 8.20 -2.97 -11.85
N GLU A 46 9.44 -2.52 -11.67
CA GLU A 46 9.85 -1.85 -10.43
C GLU A 46 9.70 -0.33 -10.61
N VAL A 47 9.19 0.35 -9.60
CA VAL A 47 9.06 1.81 -9.60
C VAL A 47 9.77 2.41 -8.39
N THR A 48 10.32 3.61 -8.54
CA THR A 48 10.92 4.37 -7.44
C THR A 48 10.08 5.60 -7.13
N VAL A 49 9.81 5.85 -5.86
CA VAL A 49 9.08 7.02 -5.38
C VAL A 49 10.01 7.87 -4.52
N ALA A 50 10.09 9.17 -4.79
CA ALA A 50 10.83 10.08 -3.93
C ALA A 50 9.93 10.49 -2.75
N ILE A 51 10.22 9.94 -1.57
CA ILE A 51 9.44 10.16 -0.35
C ILE A 51 10.07 11.31 0.46
N PRO A 52 9.30 12.34 0.87
CA PRO A 52 9.83 13.41 1.70
C PRO A 52 10.08 12.95 3.15
N ALA A 53 10.92 13.68 3.87
CA ALA A 53 11.17 13.42 5.30
C ALA A 53 9.86 13.46 6.11
N ASN A 54 9.75 12.59 7.11
CA ASN A 54 8.58 12.45 7.98
C ASN A 54 7.29 12.00 7.26
N ALA A 55 7.37 11.56 6.01
CA ALA A 55 6.23 10.97 5.32
C ALA A 55 6.00 9.53 5.74
N THR A 56 4.74 9.12 5.65
CA THR A 56 4.30 7.76 5.94
C THR A 56 3.76 7.11 4.67
N LEU A 57 4.28 5.92 4.34
CA LEU A 57 3.70 5.02 3.37
C LEU A 57 2.75 4.06 4.10
N VAL A 58 1.55 3.90 3.57
CA VAL A 58 0.58 2.88 4.01
C VAL A 58 0.31 1.96 2.82
N ALA A 59 0.56 0.67 3.00
CA ALA A 59 0.17 -0.38 2.06
C ALA A 59 -0.93 -1.24 2.70
N PHE A 60 -1.88 -1.69 1.91
CA PHE A 60 -3.06 -2.40 2.37
C PHE A 60 -3.52 -3.45 1.35
N THR A 61 -4.23 -4.47 1.82
CA THR A 61 -4.99 -5.39 0.95
C THR A 61 -6.33 -4.77 0.55
N ASP A 62 -6.90 -5.26 -0.56
CA ASP A 62 -8.21 -4.88 -1.07
C ASP A 62 -9.34 -5.03 -0.03
N GLY A 63 -9.25 -6.00 0.87
CA GLY A 63 -10.16 -6.12 2.03
C GLY A 63 -10.30 -4.83 2.86
N LEU A 64 -9.32 -3.93 2.88
CA LEU A 64 -9.48 -2.66 3.58
C LEU A 64 -10.51 -1.71 2.91
N VAL A 65 -10.68 -1.80 1.59
CA VAL A 65 -11.44 -0.83 0.79
C VAL A 65 -12.64 -1.41 0.06
N GLU A 66 -12.61 -2.69 -0.30
CA GLU A 66 -13.69 -3.34 -1.05
C GLU A 66 -14.91 -3.61 -0.16
N ARG A 67 -16.10 -3.39 -0.70
CA ARG A 67 -17.36 -3.73 -0.04
C ARG A 67 -18.38 -4.19 -1.07
N ARG A 68 -19.25 -5.12 -0.68
CA ARG A 68 -20.33 -5.60 -1.55
C ARG A 68 -21.28 -4.45 -1.88
N GLY A 69 -21.51 -4.22 -3.17
CA GLY A 69 -22.43 -3.19 -3.66
C GLY A 69 -21.87 -1.77 -3.67
N GLU A 70 -20.60 -1.57 -3.32
CA GLU A 70 -19.90 -0.29 -3.46
C GLU A 70 -18.81 -0.39 -4.53
N THR A 71 -18.47 0.73 -5.19
CA THR A 71 -17.31 0.79 -6.07
C THR A 71 -16.03 1.00 -5.27
N ILE A 72 -14.90 0.54 -5.80
CA ILE A 72 -13.58 0.70 -5.16
C ILE A 72 -13.23 2.17 -4.88
N ASP A 73 -13.66 3.09 -5.74
CA ASP A 73 -13.43 4.53 -5.56
C ASP A 73 -14.07 5.08 -4.27
N VAL A 74 -15.24 4.55 -3.89
CA VAL A 74 -15.92 4.93 -2.63
C VAL A 74 -15.10 4.46 -1.43
N GLY A 75 -14.55 3.25 -1.49
CA GLY A 75 -13.65 2.70 -0.48
C GLY A 75 -12.37 3.52 -0.35
N LEU A 76 -11.72 3.84 -1.47
CA LEU A 76 -10.50 4.66 -1.51
C LEU A 76 -10.74 6.08 -0.99
N GLU A 77 -11.86 6.72 -1.32
CA GLU A 77 -12.19 8.05 -0.79
C GLU A 77 -12.48 8.01 0.72
N ARG A 78 -13.09 6.92 1.22
CA ARG A 78 -13.26 6.69 2.66
C ARG A 78 -11.89 6.58 3.36
N LEU A 79 -10.99 5.75 2.81
CA LEU A 79 -9.62 5.61 3.29
C LEU A 79 -8.88 6.96 3.31
N ARG A 80 -8.95 7.73 2.21
CA ARG A 80 -8.33 9.05 2.10
C ARG A 80 -8.80 9.99 3.21
N ARG A 81 -10.11 10.04 3.46
CA ARG A 81 -10.69 10.89 4.52
C ARG A 81 -10.24 10.45 5.91
N THR A 82 -10.29 9.16 6.21
CA THR A 82 -9.88 8.63 7.53
C THR A 82 -8.40 8.89 7.81
N ALA A 83 -7.53 8.67 6.83
CA ALA A 83 -6.09 8.91 6.96
C ALA A 83 -5.73 10.40 7.01
N ALA A 84 -6.49 11.27 6.32
CA ALA A 84 -6.24 12.71 6.29
C ALA A 84 -6.88 13.48 7.47
N ALA A 85 -7.79 12.85 8.23
CA ALA A 85 -8.57 13.53 9.27
C ALA A 85 -7.70 14.14 10.37
N GLN A 86 -6.62 13.46 10.77
CA GLN A 86 -5.69 13.96 11.78
C GLN A 86 -4.30 13.35 11.57
N ARG A 87 -3.23 14.10 11.86
CA ARG A 87 -1.88 13.54 11.93
C ARG A 87 -1.76 12.67 13.18
N LEU A 88 -1.80 11.36 12.98
CA LEU A 88 -1.59 10.37 14.03
C LEU A 88 -0.13 9.91 14.07
N PRO A 89 0.37 9.49 15.24
CA PRO A 89 1.49 8.56 15.32
C PRO A 89 1.26 7.34 14.41
N LEU A 90 2.34 6.75 13.89
CA LEU A 90 2.25 5.65 12.93
C LEU A 90 1.41 4.47 13.46
N GLU A 91 1.63 4.08 14.71
CA GLU A 91 0.92 2.97 15.36
C GLU A 91 -0.59 3.24 15.43
N ASP A 92 -0.98 4.43 15.89
CA ASP A 92 -2.38 4.84 15.97
C ASP A 92 -3.04 4.91 14.59
N LEU A 93 -2.30 5.37 13.56
CA LEU A 93 -2.80 5.38 12.19
C LEU A 93 -3.08 3.95 11.70
N VAL A 94 -2.13 3.04 11.87
CA VAL A 94 -2.25 1.65 11.44
C VAL A 94 -3.38 0.92 12.17
N ALA A 95 -3.61 1.23 13.45
CA ALA A 95 -4.73 0.68 14.22
C ALA A 95 -6.09 1.27 13.80
N LYS A 96 -6.14 2.58 13.56
CA LYS A 96 -7.39 3.29 13.25
C LYS A 96 -7.99 2.90 11.90
N LEU A 97 -7.14 2.73 10.88
CA LEU A 97 -7.60 2.47 9.52
C LEU A 97 -8.51 1.23 9.40
N PRO A 98 -8.11 0.02 9.82
CA PRO A 98 -9.00 -1.14 9.77
C PRO A 98 -10.22 -0.98 10.68
N ALA A 99 -10.07 -0.38 11.87
CA ALA A 99 -11.21 -0.18 12.79
C ALA A 99 -12.33 0.69 12.20
N GLU A 100 -11.98 1.69 11.37
CA GLU A 100 -12.95 2.60 10.73
C GLU A 100 -13.41 2.09 9.35
N LEU A 101 -12.62 1.23 8.70
CA LEU A 101 -12.80 0.87 7.29
C LEU A 101 -13.17 -0.60 7.06
N ALA A 102 -13.06 -1.49 8.03
CA ALA A 102 -13.47 -2.89 7.92
C ALA A 102 -14.58 -3.19 8.94
N PRO A 103 -15.87 -2.97 8.59
CA PRO A 103 -17.00 -3.30 9.46
C PRO A 103 -17.13 -4.81 9.67
N ASP A 104 -17.84 -5.22 10.74
CA ASP A 104 -17.94 -6.64 11.16
C ASP A 104 -18.58 -7.59 10.12
N ASP A 105 -19.26 -7.05 9.10
CA ASP A 105 -19.85 -7.82 7.99
C ASP A 105 -18.89 -8.01 6.81
N HIS A 106 -17.64 -7.57 6.95
CA HIS A 106 -16.62 -7.63 5.93
C HIS A 106 -16.11 -9.07 5.74
N SER A 107 -16.09 -9.54 4.49
CA SER A 107 -15.85 -10.96 4.18
C SER A 107 -14.42 -11.30 3.78
N ASP A 108 -13.53 -10.32 3.63
CA ASP A 108 -12.18 -10.51 3.11
C ASP A 108 -11.08 -10.20 4.13
N ASP A 109 -9.89 -10.76 3.90
CA ASP A 109 -8.75 -10.61 4.79
C ASP A 109 -8.16 -9.20 4.67
N THR A 110 -8.14 -8.47 5.78
CA THR A 110 -7.53 -7.14 5.85
C THR A 110 -6.14 -7.21 6.45
N ALA A 111 -5.14 -6.74 5.71
CA ALA A 111 -3.79 -6.49 6.19
C ALA A 111 -3.37 -5.05 5.88
N ILE A 112 -2.59 -4.47 6.80
CA ILE A 112 -2.06 -3.12 6.68
C ILE A 112 -0.59 -3.09 7.13
N VAL A 113 0.22 -2.34 6.40
CA VAL A 113 1.62 -2.06 6.75
C VAL A 113 1.88 -0.57 6.66
N GLY A 114 2.42 0.01 7.73
CA GLY A 114 2.84 1.40 7.79
C GLY A 114 4.36 1.52 7.88
N VAL A 115 4.96 2.42 7.11
CA VAL A 115 6.39 2.77 7.17
C VAL A 115 6.53 4.27 7.22
N GLN A 116 7.25 4.81 8.21
CA GLN A 116 7.53 6.23 8.32
C GLN A 116 9.01 6.51 8.05
N TRP A 117 9.28 7.46 7.16
CA TRP A 117 10.63 7.96 6.95
C TRP A 117 11.01 8.89 8.10
N GLN A 118 11.97 8.47 8.91
CA GLN A 118 12.57 9.33 9.93
C GLN A 118 13.67 10.18 9.31
N ASN A 119 13.83 11.39 9.83
CA ASN A 119 14.86 12.33 9.41
C ASN A 119 16.17 12.12 10.17
#